data_AF-A0AAJ1TD99-F1
#
_entry.id   AF-A0AAJ1TD99-F1
#
_cell.length_a   1.000
_cell.length_b   1.000
_cell.length_c   1.000
_cell.angle_alpha   90.00
_cell.angle_beta   90.00
_cell.angle_gamma   90.00
#
_symmetry.space_group_name_H-M   'P 1'
#
loop_
_entity.id
_entity.type
_entity.pdbx_description
1 polymer ?
#
loop_
_entity_poly.entity_id
_entity_poly.type
_entity_poly.pdbx_seq_one_letter_code
_entity_poly.pdbx_strand_id
1 'polypeptide(L)' 'MGWLSKAKAIANAIKKHGPKAWDAIKKGAGSVYNSAKAAWDKGFWSFVWWLVEHTSTLGIIYDALQKAGLL' A
#
# COMPACT_ATOMS: atom_id res chain seq x y z
N MET A 1 3.59 -14.55 9.39
CA MET A 1 2.55 -13.51 9.23
C MET A 1 2.14 -13.44 7.77
N GLY A 2 0.88 -13.74 7.43
CA GLY A 2 0.42 -13.83 6.03
C GLY A 2 0.37 -12.48 5.30
N TRP A 3 0.49 -12.53 3.97
CA TRP A 3 0.42 -11.37 3.07
C TRP A 3 -0.82 -10.49 3.30
N LEU A 4 -1.94 -11.12 3.64
CA LEU A 4 -3.19 -10.44 3.96
C LEU A 4 -3.09 -9.46 5.16
N SER A 5 -2.25 -9.81 6.16
CA SER A 5 -2.05 -8.95 7.33
C SER A 5 -1.26 -7.70 6.97
N LYS A 6 -0.18 -7.86 6.18
CA LYS A 6 0.61 -6.73 5.66
C LYS A 6 -0.22 -5.82 4.76
N ALA A 7 -1.03 -6.39 3.87
CA ALA A 7 -1.91 -5.62 3.00
C ALA A 7 -2.91 -4.76 3.79
N LYS A 8 -3.52 -5.33 4.84
CA LYS A 8 -4.39 -4.58 5.74
C LYS A 8 -3.64 -3.47 6.49
N ALA A 9 -2.42 -3.74 6.96
CA ALA A 9 -1.60 -2.73 7.63
C ALA A 9 -1.30 -1.53 6.71
N ILE A 10 -0.89 -1.80 5.46
CA ILE A 10 -0.70 -0.77 4.43
C ILE A 10 -2.00 0.02 4.20
N ALA A 11 -3.12 -0.68 3.98
CA ALA A 11 -4.40 -0.04 3.71
C ALA A 11 -4.87 0.82 4.90
N ASN A 12 -4.62 0.38 6.13
CA ASN A 12 -4.93 1.14 7.34
C ASN A 12 -4.01 2.35 7.51
N ALA A 13 -2.71 2.20 7.22
CA ALA A 13 -1.74 3.30 7.17
C ALA A 13 -2.18 4.36 6.16
N ILE A 14 -2.61 3.95 4.97
CA ILE A 14 -3.18 4.86 3.97
C ILE A 14 -4.45 5.53 4.48
N LYS A 15 -5.34 4.80 5.15
CA LYS A 15 -6.56 5.39 5.74
C LYS A 15 -6.25 6.42 6.83
N LYS A 16 -5.24 6.17 7.66
CA LYS A 16 -4.85 7.01 8.80
C LYS A 16 -4.03 8.23 8.39
N HIS A 17 -3.09 8.05 7.46
CA HIS A 17 -2.12 9.08 7.05
C HIS A 17 -2.46 9.72 5.70
N GLY A 18 -3.40 9.14 4.95
CA GLY A 18 -3.94 9.64 3.69
C GLY A 18 -2.84 10.08 2.73
N PRO A 19 -2.71 11.40 2.47
CA PRO A 19 -1.73 11.94 1.54
C PRO A 19 -0.28 11.62 1.90
N LYS A 20 0.09 11.53 3.19
CA LYS A 20 1.47 11.21 3.61
C LYS A 20 1.87 9.79 3.22
N ALA A 21 0.96 8.83 3.41
CA ALA A 21 1.19 7.45 2.99
C ALA A 21 1.32 7.36 1.47
N TRP A 22 0.44 8.04 0.72
CA TRP A 22 0.53 8.07 -0.74
C TRP A 22 1.82 8.71 -1.26
N ASP A 23 2.34 9.74 -0.59
CA ASP A 23 3.62 10.36 -0.96
C ASP A 23 4.80 9.39 -0.76
N ALA A 24 4.82 8.68 0.38
CA ALA A 24 5.82 7.64 0.64
C ALA A 24 5.76 6.50 -0.39
N ILE A 25 4.55 6.05 -0.72
CA ILE A 25 4.32 5.03 -1.76
C ILE A 25 4.76 5.55 -3.12
N LYS A 26 4.48 6.81 -3.47
CA LYS A 26 4.92 7.39 -4.75
C LYS A 26 6.44 7.47 -4.85
N LYS A 27 7.13 7.77 -3.76
CA LYS A 27 8.60 7.84 -3.70
C LYS A 27 9.26 6.45 -3.73
N GLY A 28 8.79 5.52 -2.92
CA GLY A 28 9.39 4.18 -2.81
C GLY A 28 8.89 3.17 -3.83
N ALA A 29 7.67 3.35 -4.32
CA ALA A 29 6.94 2.41 -5.18
C ALA A 29 6.32 3.14 -6.40
N GLY A 30 7.01 4.15 -6.95
CA GLY A 30 6.50 4.98 -8.04
C GLY A 30 6.01 4.20 -9.26
N SER A 31 6.69 3.11 -9.61
CA SER A 31 6.32 2.24 -10.74
C SER A 31 4.95 1.57 -10.58
N VAL A 32 4.52 1.33 -9.33
CA VAL A 32 3.26 0.64 -9.01
C VAL A 32 2.20 1.59 -8.46
N TYR A 33 2.57 2.84 -8.18
CA TYR A 33 1.71 3.85 -7.57
C TYR A 33 0.39 4.02 -8.33
N ASN A 34 0.43 4.12 -9.66
CA ASN A 34 -0.77 4.31 -10.47
C ASN A 34 -1.74 3.13 -10.34
N SER A 35 -1.22 1.90 -10.37
CA SER A 35 -2.02 0.68 -10.25
C SER A 35 -2.58 0.51 -8.83
N ALA A 36 -1.74 0.77 -7.82
CA ALA A 36 -2.12 0.78 -6.41
C ALA A 36 -3.24 1.82 -6.14
N LYS A 37 -3.10 3.02 -6.69
CA LYS A 37 -4.09 4.09 -6.54
C LYS A 37 -5.40 3.78 -7.26
N ALA A 38 -5.33 3.18 -8.45
CA ALA A 38 -6.52 2.70 -9.15
C ALA A 38 -7.28 1.62 -8.35
N ALA A 39 -6.56 0.70 -7.70
CA ALA A 39 -7.17 -0.30 -6.83
C ALA A 39 -7.77 0.31 -5.56
N TRP A 40 -7.15 1.36 -5.00
CA TRP A 40 -7.69 2.13 -3.87
C TRP A 40 -8.96 2.89 -4.21
N ASP A 41 -9.02 3.49 -5.39
CA ASP A 41 -10.19 4.24 -5.88
C ASP A 41 -11.43 3.33 -6.02
N LYS A 42 -11.21 2.05 -6.38
CA LYS A 42 -12.26 1.01 -6.39
C LYS A 42 -12.77 0.63 -4.99
N GLY A 43 -11.99 0.90 -3.94
CA GLY A 43 -12.36 0.68 -2.55
C GLY A 43 -11.31 -0.07 -1.74
N PHE A 44 -11.47 -0.03 -0.42
CA PHE A 44 -10.52 -0.60 0.54
C PHE A 44 -10.25 -2.09 0.30
N TRP A 45 -11.30 -2.89 0.12
CA TRP A 45 -11.15 -4.32 -0.10
C TRP A 45 -10.51 -4.65 -1.45
N SER A 46 -10.83 -3.90 -2.51
CA SER A 46 -10.19 -4.03 -3.82
C SER A 46 -8.70 -3.76 -3.75
N PHE A 47 -8.28 -2.75 -2.98
CA PHE A 47 -6.88 -2.46 -2.75
C PHE A 47 -6.15 -3.55 -1.96
N VAL A 48 -6.76 -4.04 -0.87
CA VAL A 48 -6.19 -5.14 -0.08
C VAL A 48 -6.02 -6.39 -0.93
N TRP A 49 -7.04 -6.73 -1.74
CA TRP A 49 -6.98 -7.88 -2.64
C TRP A 49 -5.90 -7.70 -3.71
N TRP A 50 -5.84 -6.53 -4.34
CA TRP A 50 -4.81 -6.21 -5.33
C TRP A 50 -3.39 -6.33 -4.76
N LEU A 51 -3.16 -5.88 -3.52
CA LEU A 51 -1.87 -6.05 -2.83
C LEU A 51 -1.53 -7.53 -2.58
N VAL A 52 -2.53 -8.34 -2.26
CA VAL A 52 -2.33 -9.78 -2.03
C VAL A 52 -2.04 -10.50 -3.34
N GLU A 53 -2.66 -10.11 -4.46
CA GLU A 53 -2.32 -10.62 -5.80
C GLU A 53 -0.92 -10.18 -6.23
N HIS A 54 -0.54 -8.95 -5.91
CA HIS A 54 0.74 -8.35 -6.27
C HIS A 54 1.71 -8.40 -5.08
N THR A 55 1.99 -9.61 -4.57
CA THR A 55 2.83 -9.80 -3.37
C THR A 55 4.22 -9.15 -3.46
N SER A 56 4.86 -9.16 -4.63
CA SER A 56 6.12 -8.43 -4.87
C SER A 56 5.97 -6.94 -4.64
N THR A 57 4.85 -6.37 -5.10
CA THR A 57 4.52 -4.96 -4.97
C THR A 57 4.16 -4.60 -3.53
N LEU A 58 3.43 -5.47 -2.85
CA LEU A 58 3.15 -5.34 -1.41
C LEU A 58 4.43 -5.20 -0.62
N GLY A 59 5.46 -6.00 -0.91
CA GLY A 59 6.77 -5.90 -0.26
C GLY A 59 7.39 -4.50 -0.39
N ILE A 60 7.37 -3.93 -1.59
CA ILE A 60 7.91 -2.60 -1.89
C ILE A 60 7.11 -1.51 -1.16
N ILE A 61 5.78 -1.59 -1.22
CA ILE A 61 4.88 -0.62 -0.57
C ILE A 61 5.00 -0.68 0.95
N TYR A 62 5.11 -1.90 1.51
CA TYR A 62 5.31 -2.10 2.94
C TYR A 62 6.63 -1.48 3.40
N ASP A 63 7.73 -1.78 2.70
CA ASP A 63 9.06 -1.25 3.02
C ASP A 63 9.10 0.29 2.91
N ALA A 64 8.46 0.85 1.88
CA ALA A 64 8.36 2.30 1.71
C ALA A 64 7.61 2.98 2.86
N LEU A 65 6.47 2.42 3.28
CA LEU A 65 5.72 2.95 4.43
C LEU A 65 6.45 2.73 5.75
N GLN A 66 7.18 1.62 5.89
CA GLN A 66 7.96 1.33 7.09
C GLN A 66 9.12 2.31 7.24
N LYS A 67 9.86 2.59 6.16
CA LYS A 67 10.93 3.60 6.12
C LYS A 67 10.42 5.01 6.41
N ALA A 68 9.18 5.29 6.03
CA ALA A 68 8.52 6.56 6.33
C ALA A 68 7.97 6.64 7.77
N GLY A 69 8.01 5.55 8.55
CA GLY A 69 7.45 5.49 9.90
C GLY A 69 5.93 5.60 9.92
N LEU A 70 5.26 5.12 8.86
CA LEU A 70 3.80 5.26 8.66
C LEU A 70 3.03 3.94 8.84
N LEU A 71 3.71 2.85 9.19
CA LEU A 71 3.13 1.53 9.48
C LEU A 71 2.88 1.33 10.97
#